data_AF-A0A358D7I3-F1
#
_entry.id   AF-A0A358D7I3-F1
#
_cell.length_a   1.000
_cell.length_b   1.000
_cell.length_c   1.000
_cell.angle_alpha   90.00
_cell.angle_beta   90.00
_cell.angle_gamma   90.00
#
_symmetry.space_group_name_H-M   'P 1'
#
loop_
_entity.id
_entity.type
_entity.pdbx_description
1 polymer ?
#
loop_
_entity_poly.entity_id
_entity_poly.type
_entity_poly.pdbx_seq_one_letter_code
_entity_poly.pdbx_strand_id
1 'polypeptide(L)' 'MRAIVLMFDSLNRHVVPPYADADAPHAPLPNFMRLAARSVAFTNFYAGSMPCMPARRELHTGRPNFLHRSWGPL' A
#
# COMPACT_ATOMS: atom_id res chain seq x y z
N MET A 1 14.99 -7.73 -16.72
CA MET A 1 13.67 -7.70 -16.05
C MET A 1 13.29 -6.23 -15.84
N ARG A 2 12.01 -5.86 -15.98
CA ARG A 2 11.49 -4.50 -15.70
C ARG A 2 10.44 -4.58 -14.60
N ALA A 3 10.40 -3.61 -13.69
CA ALA A 3 9.47 -3.57 -12.57
C ALA A 3 8.72 -2.23 -12.54
N ILE A 4 7.45 -2.27 -12.14
CA ILE A 4 6.60 -1.09 -11.93
C ILE A 4 6.03 -1.18 -10.52
N VAL A 5 6.20 -0.13 -9.72
CA VAL A 5 5.64 -0.02 -8.37
C VAL A 5 4.47 0.97 -8.41
N LEU A 6 3.27 0.48 -8.13
CA LEU A 6 2.09 1.32 -7.96
C LEU A 6 1.85 1.55 -6.48
N MET A 7 1.64 2.81 -6.10
CA MET A 7 1.35 3.19 -4.73
C MET A 7 0.29 4.28 -4.72
N PHE A 8 -0.69 4.11 -3.84
CA PHE A 8 -1.82 5.02 -3.69
C PHE A 8 -1.71 5.72 -2.35
N ASP A 9 -2.03 7.01 -2.30
CA ASP A 9 -2.05 7.74 -1.04
C ASP A 9 -3.39 7.52 -0.34
N SER A 10 -3.33 7.16 0.95
CA SER A 10 -4.51 6.99 1.82
C SER A 10 -5.54 5.93 1.36
N LEU A 11 -5.16 4.99 0.47
CA LEU A 11 -6.02 3.89 0.05
C LEU A 11 -6.19 2.87 1.19
N ASN A 12 -7.43 2.61 1.57
CA ASN A 12 -7.76 1.65 2.62
C ASN A 12 -8.11 0.28 2.01
N ARG A 13 -7.55 -0.80 2.57
CA ARG A 13 -7.84 -2.17 2.14
C ARG A 13 -9.33 -2.54 2.24
N HIS A 14 -10.10 -1.95 3.16
CA HIS A 14 -11.51 -2.27 3.36
C HIS A 14 -12.40 -1.97 2.15
N VAL A 15 -11.91 -1.18 1.17
CA VAL A 15 -12.64 -0.84 -0.05
C VAL A 15 -12.00 -1.43 -1.32
N VAL A 16 -11.00 -2.32 -1.18
CA VAL A 16 -10.22 -2.85 -2.31
C VAL A 16 -10.29 -4.37 -2.37
N PRO A 17 -10.81 -4.98 -3.46
CA PRO A 17 -10.69 -6.41 -3.70
C PRO A 17 -9.21 -6.83 -3.82
N PRO A 18 -8.79 -7.97 -3.23
CA PRO A 18 -9.60 -9.01 -2.61
C PRO A 18 -9.81 -8.83 -1.10
N TYR A 19 -9.48 -7.67 -0.52
CA TYR A 19 -9.54 -7.44 0.92
C TYR A 19 -10.88 -6.91 1.41
N ALA A 20 -11.65 -6.25 0.54
CA ALA A 20 -12.97 -5.74 0.88
C ALA A 20 -13.92 -6.87 1.26
N ASP A 21 -14.74 -6.65 2.29
CA ASP A 21 -15.84 -7.54 2.62
C ASP A 21 -16.86 -7.54 1.48
N ALA A 22 -17.52 -8.68 1.23
CA ALA A 22 -18.50 -8.82 0.14
C ALA A 22 -19.63 -7.77 0.22
N ASP A 23 -19.95 -7.33 1.45
CA ASP A 23 -21.03 -6.39 1.75
C ASP A 23 -20.53 -4.93 1.89
N ALA A 24 -19.21 -4.69 1.80
CA ALA A 24 -18.66 -3.34 1.94
C ALA A 24 -19.06 -2.47 0.72
N PRO A 25 -19.60 -1.25 0.93
CA PRO A 25 -19.92 -0.35 -0.17
C PRO A 25 -18.61 0.15 -0.80
N HIS A 26 -18.30 -0.38 -1.98
CA HIS A 26 -17.18 0.06 -2.78
C HIS A 26 -17.62 0.18 -4.24
N ALA A 27 -17.11 1.21 -4.92
CA ALA A 27 -17.31 1.34 -6.37
C ALA A 27 -16.72 0.10 -7.08
N PRO A 28 -17.23 -0.28 -8.26
CA PRO A 28 -16.62 -1.36 -9.04
C PRO A 28 -15.13 -1.09 -9.30
N LEU A 29 -14.25 -2.00 -8.86
CA LEU A 29 -12.79 -1.91 -9.02
C LEU A 29 -12.25 -3.03 -9.96
N PRO A 30 -12.66 -3.07 -11.24
CA PRO A 30 -12.37 -4.19 -12.14
C PRO A 30 -10.87 -4.41 -12.38
N ASN A 31 -10.06 -3.35 -12.34
CA ASN A 31 -8.61 -3.46 -12.51
C ASN A 31 -7.92 -4.13 -11.31
N PHE A 32 -8.39 -3.88 -10.07
CA PHE A 32 -7.88 -4.57 -8.89
C PHE A 32 -8.24 -6.05 -8.90
N MET A 33 -9.47 -6.39 -9.31
CA MET A 33 -9.88 -7.80 -9.49
C MET A 33 -9.01 -8.52 -10.53
N ARG A 34 -8.75 -7.86 -11.68
CA ARG A 34 -7.88 -8.43 -12.73
C ARG A 34 -6.44 -8.61 -12.24
N LEU A 35 -5.94 -7.70 -11.40
CA LEU A 35 -4.62 -7.81 -10.80
C LEU A 35 -4.56 -8.98 -9.80
N ALA A 36 -5.53 -9.07 -8.89
CA ALA A 36 -5.61 -10.11 -7.87
C ALA A 36 -5.64 -11.53 -8.46
N ALA A 37 -6.33 -11.73 -9.60
CA ALA A 37 -6.37 -13.02 -10.31
C ALA A 37 -5.01 -13.46 -10.89
N ARG A 38 -4.00 -12.59 -10.90
CA ARG A 38 -2.67 -12.83 -11.50
C ARG A 38 -1.52 -12.52 -10.53
N SER A 39 -1.82 -12.28 -9.25
CA SER A 39 -0.83 -11.89 -8.25
C SER A 39 -1.12 -12.56 -6.91
N VAL A 40 -0.20 -12.37 -5.97
CA VAL A 40 -0.39 -12.77 -4.58
C VAL A 40 -0.80 -11.53 -3.78
N ALA A 41 -1.85 -11.67 -2.97
CA ALA A 41 -2.29 -10.65 -2.03
C ALA A 41 -1.73 -10.97 -0.64
N PHE A 42 -1.13 -9.97 0.01
CA PHE A 42 -0.58 -10.11 1.36
C PHE A 42 -1.59 -9.58 2.37
N THR A 43 -1.93 -10.38 3.38
CA THR A 43 -2.88 -9.98 4.44
C THR A 43 -2.20 -9.28 5.62
N ASN A 44 -0.89 -9.53 5.80
CA ASN A 44 -0.05 -9.02 6.89
C ASN A 44 1.07 -8.14 6.33
N PHE A 45 0.71 -7.01 5.73
CA PHE A 45 1.65 -6.00 5.23
C PHE A 45 1.39 -4.66 5.94
N TYR A 46 2.37 -4.23 6.74
CA TYR A 46 2.25 -3.06 7.60
C TYR A 46 3.32 -2.03 7.22
N ALA A 47 2.96 -0.75 7.27
CA ALA A 47 3.94 0.32 7.13
C ALA A 47 4.83 0.39 8.37
N GLY A 48 6.13 0.67 8.18
CA GLY A 48 7.07 0.88 9.29
C GLY A 48 6.85 2.22 10.02
N SER A 49 6.26 3.20 9.34
CA SER A 49 5.98 4.54 9.85
C SER A 49 4.78 5.17 9.14
N MET A 50 4.26 6.26 9.71
CA MET A 50 3.28 7.17 9.12
C MET A 50 3.57 8.61 9.59
N PRO A 51 3.25 9.68 8.83
CA PRO A 51 2.47 9.72 7.57
C PRO A 51 3.32 9.44 6.30
N CYS A 52 2.82 9.81 5.11
CA CYS A 52 3.33 9.40 3.80
C CYS A 52 4.84 9.61 3.56
N MET A 53 5.45 10.70 4.03
CA MET A 53 6.86 11.01 3.77
C MET A 53 7.83 10.02 4.46
N PRO A 54 7.73 9.78 5.78
CA PRO A 54 8.43 8.68 6.45
C PRO A 54 8.22 7.32 5.77
N ALA A 55 6.95 6.93 5.52
CA ALA A 55 6.61 5.62 4.95
C ALA A 55 7.28 5.39 3.59
N ARG A 56 7.27 6.41 2.72
CA ARG A 56 7.91 6.37 1.39
C ARG A 56 9.42 6.22 1.50
N ARG A 57 10.07 6.93 2.42
CA ARG A 57 11.53 6.82 2.62
C ARG A 57 11.92 5.41 3.04
N GLU A 58 11.17 4.83 3.97
CA GLU A 58 11.43 3.48 4.46
C GLU A 58 11.22 2.44 3.35
N LEU A 59 10.19 2.61 2.52
CA LEU A 59 9.97 1.77 1.34
C LEU A 59 11.13 1.86 0.33
N HIS A 60 11.64 3.07 0.07
CA HIS A 60 12.74 3.28 -0.88
C HIS A 60 14.10 2.80 -0.37
N THR A 61 14.34 2.87 0.94
CA THR A 61 15.65 2.56 1.54
C THR A 61 15.72 1.19 2.21
N GLY A 62 14.58 0.55 2.49
CA GLY A 62 14.50 -0.70 3.24
C GLY A 62 14.92 -0.58 4.71
N ARG A 63 14.92 0.64 5.28
CA ARG A 63 15.37 0.91 6.66
C ARG A 63 14.32 1.70 7.43
N PRO A 64 14.05 1.35 8.71
CA PRO A 64 13.21 2.19 9.57
C PRO A 64 13.93 3.51 9.87
N ASN A 65 13.23 4.63 9.73
CA ASN A 65 13.82 5.97 9.85
C ASN A 65 13.11 6.85 10.88
N PHE A 66 11.83 6.62 11.16
CA PHE A 66 11.01 7.52 11.98
C PHE A 66 11.60 7.77 13.39
N LEU A 67 12.28 6.79 13.98
CA LEU A 67 12.91 6.92 15.30
C LEU A 67 14.20 7.78 15.30
N HIS A 68 14.82 7.96 14.14
CA HIS A 68 16.12 8.63 14.01
C HIS A 68 16.04 9.94 13.22
N ARG A 69 14.91 10.19 12.55
CA ARG A 69 14.72 11.36 11.71
C ARG A 69 13.27 11.82 11.77
N SER A 70 13.09 13.09 12.11
CA SER A 70 11.79 13.77 12.10
C SER A 70 11.21 13.89 10.68
N TRP A 71 9.96 14.31 10.60
CA TRP A 71 9.27 14.57 9.34
C TRP A 71 10.03 15.58 8.46
N GLY A 72 10.09 15.32 7.16
CA GLY A 72 10.79 16.17 6.20
C GLY A 72 10.66 15.68 4.76
N PRO A 73 11.15 16.47 3.79
CA PRO A 73 11.09 16.13 2.37
C PRO A 73 11.81 14.81 2.09
N LEU A 74 11.35 14.07 1.07
CA LEU A 74 11.88 12.75 0.69
C LEU A 74 13.36 12.86 0.31
#